data_AF-A0A9D6JIK8-F1
#
_entry.id   AF-A0A9D6JIK8-F1
#
_cell.length_a   1.000
_cell.length_b   1.000
_cell.length_c   1.000
_cell.angle_alpha   90.00
_cell.angle_beta   90.00
_cell.angle_gamma   90.00
#
_symmetry.space_group_name_H-M   'P 1'
#
loop_
_entity.id
_entity.type
_entity.pdbx_description
1 polymer ?
#
loop_
_entity_poly.entity_id
_entity_poly.type
_entity_poly.pdbx_seq_one_letter_code
_entity_poly.pdbx_strand_id
1 'polypeptide(L)'
;MKRSTKALLLSFLVFPGSGHIYLKQYITGLTIMSISIVSLYYLVVKATEQAFKIVAEIQNGNVPLDPIAINELITRQQANADNLWLNIATAAVSFCWVIGIIDTYRIGSKLEKSST
;
A
#
# COMPACT_ATOMS: atom_id res chain seq x y z
N MET A 1 20.76 -19.26 2.35
CA MET A 1 20.49 -17.80 2.32
C MET A 1 20.63 -17.23 3.72
N LYS A 2 21.26 -16.06 3.84
CA LYS A 2 21.39 -15.34 5.11
C LYS A 2 20.01 -15.04 5.70
N ARG A 3 19.92 -15.00 7.04
CA ARG A 3 18.66 -14.74 7.75
C ARG A 3 18.10 -13.35 7.39
N SER A 4 19.01 -12.39 7.17
CA SER A 4 18.69 -11.05 6.67
C SER A 4 18.04 -11.05 5.27
N THR A 5 18.57 -11.84 4.32
CA THR A 5 18.02 -11.92 2.96
C THR A 5 16.62 -12.54 2.93
N LYS A 6 16.37 -13.57 3.75
CA LYS A 6 15.02 -14.15 3.87
C LYS A 6 14.02 -13.14 4.46
N ALA A 7 14.40 -12.40 5.49
CA ALA A 7 13.55 -11.38 6.09
C ALA A 7 13.24 -10.23 5.11
N LEU A 8 14.24 -9.77 4.37
CA LEU A 8 14.08 -8.76 3.32
C LEU A 8 13.11 -9.24 2.23
N LEU A 9 13.29 -10.47 1.73
CA LEU A 9 12.40 -11.03 0.71
C LEU A 9 10.96 -11.16 1.21
N LEU A 10 10.77 -11.50 2.49
CA LEU A 10 9.44 -11.59 3.07
C LEU A 10 8.75 -10.21 3.09
N SER A 11 9.44 -9.18 3.60
CA SER A 11 8.93 -7.80 3.61
C SER A 11 8.72 -7.21 2.21
N PHE A 12 9.56 -7.59 1.24
CA PHE A 12 9.47 -7.12 -0.13
C PHE A 12 8.30 -7.77 -0.87
N LEU A 13 8.20 -9.11 -0.81
CA LEU A 13 7.33 -9.89 -1.70
C LEU A 13 5.96 -10.20 -1.10
N VAL A 14 5.87 -10.36 0.22
CA VAL A 14 4.61 -10.80 0.88
C VAL A 14 3.81 -9.61 1.38
N PHE A 15 4.37 -8.86 2.33
CA PHE A 15 3.68 -7.73 2.93
C PHE A 15 4.65 -6.84 3.73
N PRO A 16 4.50 -5.50 3.72
CA PRO A 16 5.30 -4.59 4.55
C PRO A 16 5.30 -5.02 6.03
N GLY A 17 6.49 -5.23 6.59
CA GLY A 17 6.66 -5.62 8.00
C GLY A 17 6.62 -7.12 8.29
N SER A 18 6.33 -7.99 7.31
CA SER A 18 6.35 -9.45 7.51
C SER A 18 7.74 -9.99 7.87
N GLY A 19 8.81 -9.40 7.32
CA GLY A 19 10.18 -9.74 7.70
C GLY A 19 10.50 -9.41 9.16
N HIS A 20 9.84 -8.42 9.78
CA HIS A 20 10.01 -8.12 11.21
C HIS A 20 9.44 -9.23 12.08
N ILE A 21 8.30 -9.81 11.69
CA ILE A 21 7.70 -10.97 12.35
C ILE A 21 8.66 -12.17 12.27
N TYR A 22 9.26 -12.41 11.10
CA TYR A 22 10.26 -13.46 10.93
C TYR A 22 11.50 -13.27 11.82
N LEU A 23 11.91 -12.02 12.05
CA LEU A 23 13.01 -11.64 12.94
C LEU A 23 12.59 -11.52 14.42
N LYS A 24 11.37 -11.94 14.80
CA LYS A 24 10.77 -11.84 16.13
C LYS A 24 10.61 -10.41 16.67
N GLN A 25 10.64 -9.40 15.79
CA GLN A 25 10.35 -8.01 16.12
C GLN A 25 8.86 -7.70 15.91
N TYR A 26 8.02 -8.34 16.73
CA TYR A 26 6.57 -8.30 16.55
C TYR A 26 5.98 -6.89 16.68
N ILE A 27 6.48 -6.07 17.60
CA ILE A 27 5.95 -4.71 17.82
C ILE A 27 6.14 -3.87 16.55
N THR A 28 7.36 -3.79 16.02
CA THR A 28 7.66 -3.03 14.79
C THR A 28 6.95 -3.62 13.57
N GLY A 29 6.89 -4.94 13.45
CA GLY A 29 6.17 -5.59 12.36
C GLY A 29 4.68 -5.26 12.40
N LEU A 30 4.06 -5.30 13.58
CA LEU A 30 2.63 -5.05 13.75
C LEU A 30 2.27 -3.58 13.51
N THR A 31 3.12 -2.63 13.92
CA THR A 31 2.87 -1.20 13.65
C THR A 31 2.92 -0.89 12.15
N ILE A 32 3.97 -1.36 11.46
CA ILE A 32 4.10 -1.19 10.00
C ILE A 32 2.95 -1.87 9.27
N MET A 33 2.57 -3.08 9.70
CA MET A 33 1.44 -3.80 9.12
C MET A 33 0.13 -3.05 9.30
N SER A 34 -0.15 -2.58 10.52
CA SER A 34 -1.40 -1.91 10.85
C SER A 34 -1.57 -0.62 10.04
N ILE A 35 -0.52 0.19 9.94
CA ILE A 35 -0.54 1.42 9.12
C ILE A 35 -0.79 1.07 7.65
N SER A 36 -0.07 0.07 7.12
CA SER A 36 -0.23 -0.37 5.73
C SER A 36 -1.64 -0.88 5.45
N ILE A 37 -2.24 -1.65 6.38
CA ILE A 37 -3.62 -2.16 6.27
C ILE A 37 -4.63 -1.01 6.26
N VAL A 38 -4.51 -0.04 7.17
CA VAL A 38 -5.43 1.09 7.25
C VAL A 38 -5.38 1.93 5.99
N SER A 39 -4.17 2.26 5.51
CA SER A 39 -4.02 3.03 4.28
C SER A 39 -4.50 2.26 3.04
N LEU A 40 -4.23 0.96 2.95
CA LEU A 40 -4.72 0.13 1.85
C LEU A 40 -6.24 0.00 1.87
N TYR A 41 -6.84 -0.20 3.05
CA TYR A 41 -8.29 -0.24 3.21
C TYR A 41 -8.94 1.06 2.72
N TYR A 42 -8.38 2.21 3.11
CA TYR A 42 -8.86 3.51 2.65
C TYR A 42 -8.81 3.63 1.11
N LEU A 43 -7.71 3.20 0.48
CA LEU A 43 -7.57 3.23 -0.98
C LEU A 43 -8.59 2.33 -1.68
N VAL A 44 -8.83 1.12 -1.17
CA VAL A 44 -9.82 0.19 -1.73
C VAL A 44 -11.24 0.74 -1.63
N VAL A 45 -11.60 1.29 -0.47
CA VAL A 45 -12.92 1.91 -0.27
C VAL A 45 -13.12 3.06 -1.25
N LYS A 46 -12.13 3.96 -1.38
CA LYS A 46 -12.24 5.10 -2.28
C LYS A 46 -12.26 4.71 -3.76
N ALA A 47 -11.46 3.73 -4.17
CA ALA A 47 -11.51 3.21 -5.53
C ALA A 47 -12.89 2.60 -5.85
N THR A 48 -13.49 1.88 -4.88
CA THR A 48 -14.81 1.28 -5.03
C THR A 48 -15.92 2.34 -5.10
N GLU A 49 -15.88 3.34 -4.21
CA GLU A 49 -16.80 4.48 -4.24
C GLU A 49 -16.73 5.21 -5.60
N GLN A 50 -15.53 5.43 -6.12
CA GLN A 50 -15.34 6.06 -7.42
C GLN A 50 -15.90 5.21 -8.56
N ALA A 51 -15.64 3.89 -8.55
CA ALA A 51 -16.17 2.98 -9.55
C ALA A 51 -17.72 2.99 -9.56
N PHE A 52 -18.36 2.94 -8.39
CA PHE A 52 -19.82 2.99 -8.32
C PHE A 52 -20.41 4.32 -8.77
N LYS A 53 -19.75 5.45 -8.49
CA LYS A 53 -20.17 6.76 -9.02
C LYS A 53 -20.17 6.74 -10.55
N ILE A 54 -19.12 6.23 -11.18
CA ILE A 54 -19.02 6.13 -12.64
C ILE A 54 -20.12 5.23 -13.20
N VAL A 55 -20.37 4.08 -12.57
CA VAL A 55 -21.46 3.17 -12.98
C VAL A 55 -22.82 3.86 -12.90
N ALA A 56 -23.09 4.63 -11.85
CA ALA A 56 -24.34 5.37 -11.71
C ALA A 56 -24.50 6.44 -12.81
N GLU A 57 -23.45 7.18 -13.13
CA GLU A 57 -23.45 8.18 -14.21
C GLU A 57 -23.72 7.55 -15.60
N ILE A 58 -23.18 6.35 -15.85
CA ILE A 58 -23.47 5.58 -17.06
C ILE A 58 -24.94 5.15 -17.09
N GLN A 59 -25.47 4.61 -15.99
CA GLN A 59 -26.85 4.12 -15.90
C GLN A 59 -27.89 5.24 -16.08
N ASN A 60 -27.59 6.44 -15.59
CA ASN A 60 -28.46 7.61 -15.72
C ASN A 60 -28.39 8.25 -17.12
N GLY A 61 -27.50 7.76 -18.01
CA GLY A 61 -27.31 8.29 -19.35
C GLY A 61 -26.50 9.59 -19.41
N ASN A 62 -25.90 10.01 -18.29
CA ASN A 62 -25.03 11.19 -18.21
C ASN A 62 -23.69 10.96 -18.92
N VAL A 63 -23.26 9.70 -19.02
CA VAL A 63 -21.97 9.31 -19.59
C VAL A 63 -22.18 8.19 -20.61
N PRO A 64 -21.73 8.35 -21.85
CA PRO A 64 -21.79 7.28 -22.83
C PRO A 64 -20.94 6.09 -22.34
N LEU A 65 -21.36 4.87 -22.69
CA LEU A 65 -20.59 3.64 -22.45
C LEU A 65 -19.39 3.55 -23.41
N ASP A 66 -18.56 4.60 -23.41
CA ASP A 66 -17.41 4.79 -24.26
C ASP A 66 -16.14 4.85 -23.39
N PRO A 67 -15.13 3.99 -23.66
CA PRO A 67 -13.89 3.97 -22.90
C PRO A 67 -13.15 5.31 -22.85
N ILE A 68 -13.27 6.16 -23.88
CA ILE A 68 -12.60 7.47 -23.91
C ILE A 68 -13.31 8.42 -22.93
N ALA A 69 -14.64 8.53 -23.03
CA ALA A 69 -15.45 9.33 -22.09
C ALA A 69 -15.27 8.91 -20.63
N ILE A 70 -15.22 7.60 -20.35
CA ILE A 70 -15.00 7.06 -19.00
C ILE A 70 -13.61 7.44 -18.46
N ASN A 71 -12.56 7.30 -19.27
CA ASN A 71 -11.20 7.68 -18.85
C ASN A 71 -11.07 9.18 -18.58
N GLU A 72 -11.74 10.02 -19.37
CA GLU A 72 -11.74 11.46 -19.15
C GLU A 72 -12.40 11.81 -17.81
N LEU A 73 -13.51 11.15 -17.47
CA LEU A 73 -14.19 11.30 -16.19
C LEU A 73 -13.35 10.86 -15.00
N ILE A 74 -12.67 9.71 -15.10
CA ILE A 74 -11.74 9.23 -14.07
C ILE A 74 -10.66 10.27 -13.82
N THR A 75 -10.06 10.78 -14.90
CA THR A 75 -8.96 11.76 -14.84
C THR A 75 -9.43 13.10 -14.26
N ARG A 76 -10.62 13.58 -14.63
CA ARG A 76 -11.20 14.80 -14.07
C ARG A 76 -11.57 14.65 -12.59
N GLN A 77 -12.11 13.51 -12.17
CA GLN A 77 -12.43 13.26 -10.76
C GLN A 77 -11.18 13.21 -9.89
N GLN A 78 -10.06 12.71 -10.42
CA GLN A 78 -8.77 12.79 -9.74
C GLN A 78 -8.32 14.25 -9.53
N ALA A 79 -8.74 15.25 -10.29
CA ALA A 79 -8.30 16.63 -10.09
C ALA A 79 -8.87 17.33 -8.83
N ASN A 80 -9.81 16.70 -8.10
CA ASN A 80 -10.50 17.31 -6.95
C ASN A 80 -9.82 17.05 -5.59
N ALA A 81 -10.24 17.77 -4.54
CA ALA A 81 -9.64 17.76 -3.19
C ALA A 81 -9.53 16.37 -2.50
N ASP A 82 -10.35 15.38 -2.89
CA ASP A 82 -10.21 13.97 -2.47
C ASP A 82 -8.83 13.39 -2.81
N ASN A 83 -8.14 13.96 -3.79
CA ASN A 83 -6.83 13.52 -4.23
C ASN A 83 -5.73 13.74 -3.18
N LEU A 84 -5.86 14.72 -2.26
CA LEU A 84 -4.87 14.93 -1.21
C LEU A 84 -4.78 13.73 -0.27
N TRP A 85 -5.92 13.25 0.24
CA TRP A 85 -5.96 12.10 1.15
C TRP A 85 -5.58 10.80 0.46
N LEU A 86 -5.98 10.62 -0.81
CA LEU A 86 -5.53 9.50 -1.64
C LEU A 86 -4.02 9.50 -1.83
N ASN A 87 -3.42 10.66 -2.11
CA ASN A 87 -1.98 10.81 -2.25
C ASN A 87 -1.26 10.52 -0.92
N ILE A 88 -1.79 10.99 0.21
CA ILE A 88 -1.24 10.69 1.53
C ILE A 88 -1.31 9.19 1.82
N ALA A 89 -2.46 8.55 1.59
CA ALA A 89 -2.61 7.11 1.81
C ALA A 89 -1.68 6.28 0.91
N THR A 90 -1.57 6.65 -0.36
CA THR A 90 -0.66 6.01 -1.33
C THR A 90 0.81 6.18 -0.89
N ALA A 91 1.19 7.40 -0.50
CA ALA A 91 2.52 7.68 0.02
C ALA A 91 2.78 6.89 1.30
N ALA A 92 1.83 6.83 2.24
CA ALA A 92 1.96 6.10 3.50
C ALA A 92 2.21 4.61 3.28
N VAL A 93 1.42 3.93 2.43
CA VAL A 93 1.66 2.53 2.07
C VAL A 93 3.04 2.37 1.43
N SER A 94 3.39 3.24 0.49
CA SER A 94 4.67 3.17 -0.24
C SER A 94 5.86 3.34 0.71
N PHE A 95 5.81 4.32 1.61
CA PHE A 95 6.84 4.56 2.61
C PHE A 95 6.93 3.43 3.62
N CYS A 96 5.79 2.93 4.14
CA CYS A 96 5.78 1.76 5.02
C CYS A 96 6.41 0.53 4.37
N TRP A 97 6.21 0.36 3.06
CA TRP A 97 6.83 -0.72 2.30
C TRP A 97 8.34 -0.57 2.17
N VAL A 98 8.81 0.58 1.70
CA VAL A 98 10.24 0.87 1.55
C VAL A 98 10.97 0.80 2.90
N ILE A 99 10.41 1.43 3.93
CA ILE A 99 10.96 1.42 5.30
C ILE A 99 10.99 -0.02 5.83
N GLY A 100 9.90 -0.78 5.66
CA GLY A 100 9.83 -2.18 6.09
C GLY A 100 10.93 -3.04 5.47
N ILE A 101 11.23 -2.86 4.19
CA ILE A 101 12.31 -3.58 3.48
C ILE A 101 13.68 -3.19 4.05
N ILE A 102 13.98 -1.90 4.13
CA ILE A 102 15.28 -1.40 4.58
C ILE A 102 15.53 -1.80 6.04
N ASP A 103 14.53 -1.62 6.90
CA ASP A 103 14.67 -1.85 8.33
C ASP A 103 14.85 -3.34 8.64
N THR A 104 14.06 -4.23 8.01
CA THR A 104 14.24 -5.69 8.18
C THR A 104 15.61 -6.18 7.72
N TYR A 105 16.17 -5.60 6.65
CA TYR A 105 17.53 -5.92 6.23
C TYR A 105 18.57 -5.51 7.28
N ARG A 106 18.48 -4.27 7.78
CA ARG A 106 19.39 -3.74 8.82
C ARG A 106 19.32 -4.56 10.10
N ILE A 107 18.12 -4.86 10.58
CA ILE A 107 17.90 -5.68 11.78
C ILE A 107 18.43 -7.10 11.56
N GLY A 108 18.08 -7.72 10.44
CA GLY A 108 18.53 -9.07 10.11
C GLY A 108 20.05 -9.16 10.04
N SER A 109 20.73 -8.15 9.50
CA SER A 109 22.19 -8.11 9.45
C SER A 109 22.83 -7.92 10.82
N LYS A 110 22.23 -7.12 11.71
CA LYS A 110 22.71 -6.95 13.10
C LYS A 110 22.59 -8.26 13.90
N LEU A 111 21.44 -8.93 13.80
CA LEU A 111 21.20 -10.20 14.48
C LEU A 111 22.16 -11.30 14.02
N GLU A 112 22.53 -11.32 12.75
CA GLU A 112 23.51 -12.27 12.20
C GLU A 112 24.92 -12.04 12.76
N LYS A 113 25.33 -10.77 12.90
CA LYS A 113 26.63 -10.39 13.45
C LYS A 113 26.76 -10.68 14.95
N SER A 114 25.67 -10.59 15.73
CA SER A 114 25.73 -10.87 17.17
C SER A 114 25.68 -12.36 17.51
N SER A 115 25.33 -13.22 16.54
CA SER A 115 25.26 -14.68 16.70
C SER A 115 26.50 -15.42 16.20
N THR A 116 27.54 -14.69 15.78
CA THR A 116 28.84 -15.22 15.33
C THR A 116 29.91 -14.81 16.33
#